data_AF-A0A368EDY8-F1
#
_entry.id   AF-A0A368EDY8-F1
#
_cell.length_a   1.000
_cell.length_b   1.000
_cell.length_c   1.000
_cell.angle_alpha   90.00
_cell.angle_beta   90.00
_cell.angle_gamma   90.00
#
_symmetry.space_group_name_H-M   'P 1'
#
loop_
_entity.id
_entity.type
_entity.pdbx_description
1 polymer ?
#
loop_
_entity_poly.entity_id
_entity_poly.type
_entity_poly.pdbx_seq_one_letter_code
_entity_poly.pdbx_strand_id
1 'polypeptide(L)'
;MKNLLFFIIISLFPMASINAQEQTNTADGALLRGLDKVSGEVVDFGLKSGEKYILWKLNIELSECRYPISNPVGDAFAHLTISQDKSENNLFRGWMIASSPALNPLEHARYDVWVLRCAMLSTSTE
;
A
#
# COMPACT_ATOMS: atom_id res chain seq x y z
N MET A 1 61.51 27.42 19.24
CA MET A 1 60.71 28.51 19.84
C MET A 1 59.54 28.82 18.91
N LYS A 2 58.32 28.74 19.47
CA LYS A 2 57.03 29.25 18.97
C LYS A 2 56.32 28.53 17.80
N ASN A 3 55.55 27.52 18.21
CA ASN A 3 54.15 27.29 17.81
C ASN A 3 53.37 28.60 17.60
N LEU A 4 52.44 28.65 16.63
CA LEU A 4 51.03 28.94 16.95
C LEU A 4 50.10 28.65 15.74
N LEU A 5 49.33 27.56 15.88
CA LEU A 5 47.90 27.42 15.54
C LEU A 5 47.37 28.25 14.36
N PHE A 6 47.26 27.64 13.17
CA PHE A 6 46.19 28.01 12.25
C PHE A 6 45.01 27.08 12.50
N PHE A 7 43.98 27.63 13.16
CA PHE A 7 42.74 26.96 13.52
C PHE A 7 42.11 26.30 12.28
N ILE A 8 42.05 24.96 12.29
CA ILE A 8 41.14 24.19 11.44
C ILE A 8 39.72 24.53 11.91
N ILE A 9 39.06 25.47 11.23
CA ILE A 9 37.63 25.67 11.34
C ILE A 9 36.99 24.53 10.54
N ILE A 10 36.71 23.41 11.21
CA ILE A 10 35.77 22.39 10.70
C ILE A 10 34.40 23.10 10.65
N SER A 11 34.06 23.63 9.48
CA SER A 11 32.71 24.12 9.20
C SER A 11 31.77 22.93 9.24
N LEU A 12 31.02 22.82 10.34
CA LEU A 12 29.94 21.87 10.52
C LEU A 12 28.79 22.25 9.57
N PHE A 13 28.89 21.88 8.30
CA PHE A 13 27.79 22.02 7.35
C PHE A 13 26.71 21.00 7.74
N PRO A 14 25.48 21.43 8.09
CA PRO A 14 24.41 20.49 8.35
C PRO A 14 24.04 19.83 7.03
N MET A 15 24.27 18.52 6.95
CA MET A 15 23.83 17.71 5.82
C MET A 15 22.30 17.58 5.94
N ALA A 16 21.56 18.50 5.34
CA ALA A 16 20.12 18.41 5.26
C ALA A 16 19.77 17.29 4.26
N SER A 17 19.34 16.15 4.78
CA SER A 17 18.82 15.05 3.95
C SER A 17 17.56 15.52 3.23
N ILE A 18 17.62 15.64 1.89
CA ILE A 18 16.44 15.82 1.06
C ILE A 18 15.72 14.47 1.02
N ASN A 19 14.69 14.29 1.85
CA ASN A 19 13.78 13.16 1.72
C ASN A 19 12.88 13.41 0.51
N ALA A 20 13.09 12.68 -0.58
CA ALA A 20 12.17 12.67 -1.72
C ALA A 20 10.90 11.92 -1.33
N GLN A 21 9.91 12.63 -0.76
CA GLN A 21 8.56 12.10 -0.59
C GLN A 21 7.81 12.22 -1.91
N GLU A 22 7.35 11.09 -2.46
CA GLU A 22 6.54 11.09 -3.67
C GLU A 22 5.15 11.69 -3.37
N GLN A 23 4.77 12.70 -4.14
CA GLN A 23 3.46 13.35 -3.97
C GLN A 23 2.36 12.43 -4.51
N THR A 24 1.31 12.21 -3.71
CA THR A 24 0.21 11.30 -4.05
C THR A 24 -1.14 12.02 -4.10
N ASN A 25 -2.05 11.49 -4.91
CA ASN A 25 -3.48 11.84 -4.90
C ASN A 25 -4.31 10.61 -4.51
N THR A 26 -5.52 10.84 -4.01
CA THR A 26 -6.46 9.79 -3.62
C THR A 26 -7.37 9.40 -4.79
N ALA A 27 -7.72 8.12 -4.90
CA ALA A 27 -8.68 7.58 -5.85
C ALA A 27 -9.96 7.09 -5.15
N ASP A 28 -11.02 6.93 -5.94
CA ASP A 28 -12.34 6.47 -5.47
C ASP A 28 -12.36 4.99 -5.07
N GLY A 29 -11.35 4.22 -5.49
CA GLY A 29 -11.24 2.82 -5.13
C GLY A 29 -9.93 2.18 -5.58
N ALA A 30 -9.89 0.85 -5.50
CA ALA A 30 -8.77 0.03 -5.90
C ALA A 30 -9.25 -1.18 -6.70
N LEU A 31 -8.40 -1.65 -7.61
CA LEU A 31 -8.48 -3.01 -8.12
C LEU A 31 -7.58 -3.90 -7.27
N LEU A 32 -8.14 -4.96 -6.73
CA LEU A 32 -7.44 -5.96 -5.94
C LEU A 32 -7.47 -7.32 -6.64
N ARG A 33 -6.55 -8.18 -6.24
CA ARG A 33 -6.49 -9.59 -6.61
C ARG A 33 -6.52 -10.45 -5.37
N GLY A 34 -7.40 -11.44 -5.37
CA GLY A 34 -7.39 -12.54 -4.40
C GLY A 34 -6.82 -13.81 -5.02
N LEU A 35 -6.15 -14.61 -4.20
CA LEU A 35 -5.61 -15.93 -4.55
C LEU A 35 -6.02 -16.95 -3.49
N ASP A 36 -6.59 -18.08 -3.92
CA ASP A 36 -6.62 -19.29 -3.11
C ASP A 36 -5.35 -20.10 -3.36
N LYS A 37 -4.42 -20.10 -2.41
CA LYS A 37 -3.11 -20.78 -2.53
C LYS A 37 -3.22 -22.30 -2.65
N VAL A 38 -4.36 -22.88 -2.31
CA VAL A 38 -4.58 -24.34 -2.39
C VAL A 38 -5.11 -24.73 -3.77
N SER A 39 -6.10 -24.01 -4.32
CA SER A 39 -6.66 -24.33 -5.64
C SER A 39 -5.94 -23.63 -6.80
N GLY A 40 -5.21 -22.55 -6.53
CA GLY A 40 -4.62 -21.66 -7.54
C GLY A 40 -5.64 -20.71 -8.19
N GLU A 41 -6.88 -20.66 -7.68
CA GLU A 41 -7.91 -19.76 -8.20
C GLU A 41 -7.54 -18.29 -7.93
N VAL A 42 -7.64 -17.46 -8.98
CA VAL A 42 -7.35 -16.03 -8.93
C VAL A 42 -8.61 -15.24 -9.28
N VAL A 43 -8.93 -14.23 -8.48
CA VAL A 43 -10.08 -13.35 -8.68
C VAL A 43 -9.65 -11.90 -8.60
N ASP A 44 -9.90 -11.13 -9.67
CA ASP A 44 -9.72 -9.69 -9.67
C ASP A 44 -11.06 -9.00 -9.39
N PHE A 45 -11.07 -8.02 -8.50
CA PHE A 45 -12.29 -7.31 -8.14
C PHE A 45 -11.99 -5.84 -7.81
N GLY A 46 -12.93 -4.97 -8.20
CA GLY A 46 -12.90 -3.56 -7.82
C GLY A 46 -13.56 -3.36 -6.45
N LEU A 47 -13.01 -2.47 -5.65
CA LEU A 47 -13.57 -2.08 -4.35
C LEU A 47 -13.48 -0.57 -4.20
N LYS A 48 -14.59 0.10 -3.87
CA LYS A 48 -14.59 1.53 -3.59
C LYS A 48 -14.09 1.82 -2.18
N SER A 49 -13.52 3.00 -2.00
CA SER A 49 -13.12 3.50 -0.68
C SER A 49 -14.35 3.63 0.21
N GLY A 50 -14.27 3.08 1.42
CA GLY A 50 -15.38 2.98 2.38
C GLY A 50 -16.28 1.76 2.22
N GLU A 51 -16.09 0.95 1.17
CA GLU A 51 -16.88 -0.26 0.92
C GLU A 51 -16.17 -1.53 1.42
N LYS A 52 -16.98 -2.61 1.48
CA LYS A 52 -16.56 -3.95 1.87
C LYS A 52 -16.85 -4.94 0.75
N TYR A 53 -15.91 -5.84 0.51
CA TYR A 53 -16.05 -6.97 -0.40
C TYR A 53 -15.88 -8.29 0.34
N ILE A 54 -16.76 -9.25 0.11
CA ILE A 54 -16.66 -10.59 0.68
C ILE A 54 -16.11 -11.51 -0.41
N LEU A 55 -14.93 -12.07 -0.16
CA LEU A 55 -14.30 -13.05 -1.05
C LEU A 55 -13.98 -14.33 -0.26
N TRP A 56 -14.63 -15.43 -0.64
CA TRP A 56 -14.59 -16.71 0.07
C TRP A 56 -14.99 -16.58 1.55
N LYS A 57 -14.00 -16.51 2.46
CA LYS A 57 -14.20 -16.33 3.91
C LYS A 57 -13.55 -15.04 4.42
N LEU A 58 -13.05 -14.20 3.52
CA LEU A 58 -12.41 -12.94 3.84
C LEU A 58 -13.41 -11.80 3.70
N ASN A 59 -13.36 -10.91 4.68
CA ASN A 59 -14.03 -9.63 4.72
C ASN A 59 -12.97 -8.56 4.42
N ILE A 60 -13.06 -7.92 3.27
CA ILE A 60 -12.02 -7.01 2.75
C ILE A 60 -12.59 -5.60 2.69
N GLU A 61 -12.01 -4.66 3.41
CA GLU A 61 -12.44 -3.27 3.50
C GLU A 61 -11.34 -2.35 3.00
N LEU A 62 -11.70 -1.43 2.08
CA LEU A 62 -10.79 -0.41 1.58
C LEU A 62 -11.09 0.90 2.29
N SER A 63 -10.12 1.44 3.03
CA SER A 63 -10.27 2.77 3.63
C SER A 63 -9.88 3.88 2.64
N GLU A 64 -8.76 3.70 1.94
CA GLU A 64 -8.21 4.70 1.04
C GLU A 64 -7.29 4.04 0.01
N CYS A 65 -7.27 4.55 -1.23
CA CYS A 65 -6.26 4.22 -2.23
C CYS A 65 -5.59 5.49 -2.74
N ARG A 66 -4.25 5.53 -2.73
CA ARG A 66 -3.45 6.64 -3.24
C ARG A 66 -2.55 6.21 -4.40
N TYR A 67 -2.32 7.11 -5.34
CA TYR A 67 -1.43 6.90 -6.49
C TYR A 67 -0.43 8.07 -6.62
N PRO A 68 0.77 7.85 -7.18
CA PRO A 68 1.71 8.92 -7.49
C PRO A 68 1.15 9.92 -8.50
N ILE A 69 1.24 11.22 -8.21
CA ILE A 69 0.81 12.27 -9.17
C ILE A 69 1.70 12.27 -10.42
N SER A 70 2.99 12.01 -10.23
CA SER A 70 3.99 11.88 -11.29
C SER A 70 3.69 10.72 -12.25
N ASN A 71 3.09 9.64 -11.75
CA ASN A 71 2.75 8.46 -12.52
C ASN A 71 1.49 7.77 -11.96
N PRO A 72 0.27 8.21 -12.35
CA PRO A 72 -0.98 7.72 -11.78
C PRO A 72 -1.28 6.23 -12.00
N VAL A 73 -0.57 5.59 -12.93
CA VAL A 73 -0.71 4.16 -13.24
C VAL A 73 0.50 3.34 -12.78
N GLY A 74 1.50 3.98 -12.15
CA GLY A 74 2.78 3.37 -11.82
C GLY A 74 2.80 2.52 -10.56
N ASP A 75 2.15 3.01 -9.49
CA ASP A 75 2.02 2.29 -8.24
C ASP A 75 0.69 2.63 -7.56
N ALA A 76 0.34 1.85 -6.55
CA ALA A 76 -0.82 2.10 -5.72
C ALA A 76 -0.51 1.78 -4.26
N PHE A 77 -0.95 2.69 -3.39
CA PHE A 77 -0.87 2.56 -1.95
C PHE A 77 -2.30 2.40 -1.44
N ALA A 78 -2.69 1.19 -1.05
CA ALA A 78 -4.03 0.92 -0.55
C ALA A 78 -4.00 0.65 0.95
N HIS A 79 -4.81 1.37 1.72
CA HIS A 79 -5.04 1.08 3.13
C HIS A 79 -6.21 0.10 3.25
N LEU A 80 -5.91 -1.13 3.66
CA LEU A 80 -6.88 -2.22 3.75
C LEU A 80 -7.06 -2.69 5.19
N THR A 81 -8.26 -3.16 5.49
CA THR A 81 -8.53 -4.00 6.67
C THR A 81 -9.12 -5.32 6.16
N ILE A 82 -8.53 -6.44 6.57
CA ILE A 82 -8.99 -7.77 6.17
C ILE A 82 -9.24 -8.60 7.42
N SER A 83 -10.42 -9.20 7.53
CA SER A 83 -10.82 -10.10 8.62
C SER A 83 -11.46 -11.38 8.06
N GLN A 84 -11.76 -12.34 8.93
CA GLN A 84 -12.42 -13.59 8.56
C GLN A 84 -13.66 -13.77 9.43
N ASP A 85 -14.79 -14.15 8.82
CA ASP A 85 -16.16 -14.13 9.38
C ASP A 85 -16.34 -14.52 10.86
N LYS A 86 -15.54 -15.46 11.38
CA LYS A 86 -15.67 -16.01 12.74
C LYS A 86 -14.59 -15.54 13.72
N SER A 87 -13.72 -14.64 13.29
CA SER A 87 -12.58 -14.12 14.04
C SER A 87 -12.76 -12.61 14.22
N GLU A 88 -12.76 -12.15 15.47
CA GLU A 88 -12.73 -10.71 15.78
C GLU A 88 -11.36 -10.08 15.46
N ASN A 89 -10.33 -10.90 15.21
CA ASN A 89 -9.01 -10.42 14.84
C ASN A 89 -8.94 -10.09 13.35
N ASN A 90 -8.44 -8.89 13.05
CA ASN A 90 -8.02 -8.52 11.71
C ASN A 90 -6.79 -9.35 11.32
N LEU A 91 -6.86 -10.04 10.17
CA LEU A 91 -5.75 -10.75 9.56
C LEU A 91 -4.73 -9.78 8.94
N PHE A 92 -5.22 -8.62 8.51
CA PHE A 92 -4.40 -7.54 7.99
C PHE A 92 -5.03 -6.19 8.31
N ARG A 93 -4.21 -5.20 8.65
CA ARG A 93 -4.60 -3.79 8.72
C ARG A 93 -3.39 -2.92 8.45
N GLY A 94 -3.44 -2.15 7.36
CA GLY A 94 -2.37 -1.21 7.05
C GLY A 94 -2.28 -0.86 5.57
N TRP A 95 -1.18 -0.18 5.22
CA TRP A 95 -0.87 0.16 3.84
C TRP A 95 -0.24 -1.02 3.13
N MET A 96 -0.71 -1.28 1.91
CA MET A 96 -0.15 -2.21 0.97
C MET A 96 0.28 -1.47 -0.30
N ILE A 97 1.43 -1.85 -0.85
CA ILE A 97 2.05 -1.22 -2.02
C ILE A 97 1.98 -2.21 -3.18
N ALA A 98 1.36 -1.83 -4.30
CA ALA A 98 1.14 -2.73 -5.43
C ALA A 98 2.47 -3.24 -6.02
N SER A 99 3.49 -2.40 -6.08
CA SER A 99 4.82 -2.78 -6.54
C SER A 99 5.60 -3.68 -5.57
N SER A 100 5.23 -3.68 -4.28
CA SER A 100 5.94 -4.44 -3.23
C SER A 100 4.99 -5.00 -2.15
N PRO A 101 4.03 -5.89 -2.48
CA PRO A 101 3.05 -6.37 -1.50
C PRO A 101 3.70 -7.15 -0.35
N ALA A 102 4.84 -7.79 -0.60
CA ALA A 102 5.59 -8.57 0.38
C ALA A 102 6.18 -7.75 1.54
N LEU A 103 6.21 -6.41 1.45
CA LEU A 103 6.67 -5.55 2.56
C LEU A 103 5.68 -5.51 3.73
N ASN A 104 4.40 -5.72 3.44
CA ASN A 104 3.34 -5.81 4.43
C ASN A 104 2.27 -6.79 3.90
N PRO A 105 2.53 -8.10 3.98
CA PRO A 105 1.69 -9.11 3.36
C PRO A 105 0.44 -9.43 4.20
N LEU A 106 -0.60 -9.95 3.55
CA LEU A 106 -1.69 -10.62 4.25
C LEU A 106 -1.22 -12.00 4.73
N GLU A 107 -1.16 -12.17 6.06
CA GLU A 107 -0.76 -13.45 6.66
C GLU A 107 -1.99 -14.33 6.92
N HIS A 108 -2.27 -15.23 5.97
CA HIS A 108 -3.34 -16.22 6.11
C HIS A 108 -2.97 -17.55 5.45
N ALA A 109 -3.40 -18.68 6.02
CA ALA A 109 -2.93 -20.00 5.60
C ALA A 109 -3.33 -20.38 4.16
N ARG A 110 -4.55 -20.00 3.73
CA ARG A 110 -5.12 -20.40 2.43
C ARG A 110 -5.20 -19.27 1.42
N TYR A 111 -5.84 -18.18 1.79
CA TYR A 111 -6.03 -17.02 0.92
C TYR A 111 -4.90 -16.00 1.02
N ASP A 112 -4.67 -15.28 -0.08
CA ASP A 112 -3.86 -14.07 -0.16
C ASP A 112 -4.66 -12.99 -0.93
N VAL A 113 -4.42 -11.72 -0.62
CA VAL A 113 -5.09 -10.56 -1.26
C VAL A 113 -4.09 -9.44 -1.38
N TRP A 114 -3.97 -8.86 -2.58
CA TRP A 114 -3.13 -7.70 -2.80
C TRP A 114 -3.74 -6.65 -3.73
N VAL A 115 -3.29 -5.41 -3.55
CA VAL A 115 -3.65 -4.30 -4.45
C VAL A 115 -2.89 -4.41 -5.77
N LEU A 116 -3.59 -4.16 -6.89
CA LEU A 116 -2.98 -4.08 -8.21
C LEU A 116 -2.79 -2.63 -8.66
N ARG A 117 -3.82 -1.80 -8.48
CA ARG A 117 -3.78 -0.36 -8.80
C ARG A 117 -4.92 0.37 -8.11
N CYS A 118 -4.81 1.69 -7.99
CA CYS A 118 -5.97 2.52 -7.70
C CYS A 118 -6.86 2.66 -8.94
N ALA A 119 -8.16 2.78 -8.73
CA ALA A 119 -9.16 2.87 -9.78
C ALA A 119 -10.13 4.01 -9.51
N MET A 120 -10.52 4.73 -10.56
CA MET A 120 -11.66 5.63 -10.54
C MET A 120 -12.89 4.80 -10.88
N LEU A 121 -13.49 4.15 -9.87
CA LEU A 121 -14.60 3.19 -10.02
C LEU A 121 -15.96 3.89 -10.23
N SER A 122 -15.99 4.99 -10.96
CA SER A 122 -17.23 5.48 -11.58
C SER A 122 -17.48 4.67 -12.85
N THR A 123 -18.22 3.57 -12.68
CA THR A 123 -19.03 2.90 -13.70
C THR A 123 -18.31 2.32 -14.92
N SER A 124 -18.06 1.02 -14.89
CA SER A 124 -18.07 0.18 -16.10
C SER A 124 -18.81 -1.12 -15.80
N THR A 125 -20.14 -1.01 -15.76
CA THR A 125 -21.00 -2.12 -16.18
C THR A 125 -21.04 -2.04 -17.70
N GLU A 126 -20.26 -2.89 -18.35
CA GLU A 126 -20.50 -3.33 -19.73
C GLU A 126 -20.39 -4.85 -19.76
#